data_AF-A0A842ULQ0-F1
#
_entry.id   AF-A0A842ULQ0-F1
#
_cell.length_a   1.000
_cell.length_b   1.000
_cell.length_c   1.000
_cell.angle_alpha   90.00
_cell.angle_beta   90.00
_cell.angle_gamma   90.00
#
_symmetry.space_group_name_H-M   'P 1'
#
loop_
_entity.id
_entity.type
_entity.pdbx_description
1 polymer ?
#
loop_
_entity_poly.entity_id
_entity_poly.type
_entity_poly.pdbx_seq_one_letter_code
_entity_poly.pdbx_strand_id
1 'polypeptide(L)'
;MKRGSLRLIFLTLALFLIISSLVFPVLAQQNQPAQDNPVRDNVWDPIKDWFLFWQEGEISTGVAKWVLFFILILVIHAISSTIPGLDKMFEPDNEWMGWAFSVLVAFLALAYITPDEIYAIMISYSALGFTLGILIPFIILLGWTITMSIRTKHRVANRILAWVIWTVWTLFVIYKIIDSITGGELGSQTAVVGLIIIGAISIVMQLGGLHWIFRRAGKIARTAAIEAFKEKREAASAAENAEAKAVEEAGE
;
A
#
# COMPACT_ATOMS: atom_id res chain seq x y z
N MET A 1 12.11 -8.67 -13.27
CA MET A 1 12.13 -7.34 -12.61
C MET A 1 13.56 -6.81 -12.55
N LYS A 2 13.87 -5.61 -13.07
CA LYS A 2 15.25 -5.07 -13.05
C LYS A 2 15.67 -4.80 -11.60
N ARG A 3 16.86 -5.24 -11.17
CA ARG A 3 17.40 -5.08 -9.79
C ARG A 3 17.30 -3.64 -9.23
N GLY A 4 17.23 -2.63 -10.10
CA GLY A 4 17.02 -1.24 -9.72
C GLY A 4 15.64 -0.90 -9.14
N SER A 5 14.56 -1.57 -9.58
CA SER A 5 13.21 -1.32 -9.04
C SER A 5 13.05 -1.91 -7.64
N LEU A 6 13.71 -3.04 -7.36
CA LEU A 6 13.69 -3.68 -6.04
C LEU A 6 14.39 -2.80 -4.99
N ARG A 7 15.55 -2.22 -5.33
CA ARG A 7 16.28 -1.29 -4.46
C ARG A 7 15.47 -0.04 -4.13
N LEU A 8 14.74 0.49 -5.11
CA LEU A 8 13.93 1.70 -4.92
C LEU A 8 12.73 1.43 -4.01
N ILE A 9 12.06 0.27 -4.18
CA ILE A 9 10.99 -0.20 -3.29
C ILE A 9 11.52 -0.38 -1.86
N PHE A 10 12.67 -1.05 -1.69
CA PHE A 10 13.29 -1.26 -0.38
C PHE A 10 13.68 0.06 0.29
N LEU A 11 14.19 1.03 -0.47
CA LEU A 11 14.60 2.34 0.03
C LEU A 11 13.38 3.19 0.42
N THR A 12 12.28 3.14 -0.34
CA THR A 12 11.01 3.76 0.07
C THR A 12 10.39 3.10 1.29
N LEU A 13 10.46 1.78 1.42
CA LEU A 13 9.98 1.05 2.60
C LEU A 13 10.82 1.37 3.84
N ALA A 14 12.15 1.42 3.70
CA ALA A 14 13.05 1.79 4.78
C ALA A 14 12.85 3.25 5.23
N LEU A 15 12.75 4.19 4.29
CA LEU A 15 12.46 5.59 4.60
C LEU A 15 11.09 5.73 5.27
N PHE A 16 10.10 4.99 4.80
CA PHE A 16 8.76 4.97 5.39
C PHE A 16 8.76 4.41 6.82
N LEU A 17 9.50 3.33 7.07
CA LEU A 17 9.67 2.76 8.42
C LEU A 17 10.37 3.75 9.37
N ILE A 18 11.39 4.45 8.88
CA ILE A 18 12.08 5.49 9.67
C ILE A 18 11.12 6.63 10.01
N ILE A 19 10.39 7.17 9.03
CA ILE A 19 9.42 8.25 9.26
C ILE A 19 8.32 7.79 10.21
N SER A 20 7.79 6.57 10.03
CA SER A 20 6.78 6.01 10.93
C SER A 20 7.33 5.90 12.36
N SER A 21 8.55 5.37 12.54
CA SER A 21 9.19 5.20 13.85
C SER A 21 9.44 6.53 14.58
N LEU A 22 9.59 7.64 13.86
CA LEU A 22 9.76 8.98 14.45
C LEU A 22 8.44 9.62 14.89
N VAL A 23 7.31 9.18 14.32
CA VAL A 23 5.97 9.72 14.64
C VAL A 23 5.31 8.96 15.80
N PHE A 24 5.61 7.68 15.98
CA PHE A 24 5.02 6.82 17.02
C PHE A 24 5.28 7.22 18.49
N PRO A 25 6.49 7.69 18.89
CA PRO A 25 6.75 8.04 20.30
C PRO A 25 5.90 9.21 20.81
N VAL A 26 5.49 10.12 19.90
CA VAL A 26 4.70 11.31 20.25
C VAL A 26 3.21 10.98 20.38
N LEU A 27 2.74 9.88 19.76
CA LEU A 27 1.36 9.37 19.90
C LEU A 27 1.09 8.75 21.28
N ALA A 28 2.10 8.14 21.91
CA ALA A 28 1.97 7.47 23.21
C ALA A 28 1.79 8.44 24.40
N GLN A 29 2.01 9.75 24.20
CA GLN A 29 1.94 10.76 25.26
C GLN A 29 0.59 11.49 25.38
N GLN A 30 -0.40 11.19 24.52
CA GLN A 30 -1.64 11.97 24.42
C GLN A 30 -2.91 11.32 25.01
N ASN A 31 -2.76 10.36 25.93
CA ASN A 31 -3.88 9.93 26.79
C ASN A 31 -4.25 11.02 27.83
N GLN A 32 -4.72 12.17 27.36
CA GLN A 32 -5.50 13.08 28.20
C GLN A 32 -6.98 12.64 28.15
N PRO A 33 -7.69 12.62 29.29
CA PRO A 33 -9.10 12.29 29.33
C PRO A 33 -9.87 13.25 28.42
N ALA A 34 -10.74 12.69 27.58
CA ALA A 34 -11.54 13.44 26.62
C ALA A 34 -12.33 14.56 27.34
N GLN A 35 -12.15 15.81 26.92
CA GLN A 35 -13.03 16.89 27.33
C GLN A 35 -14.34 16.77 26.54
N ASP A 36 -15.44 16.54 27.27
CA ASP A 36 -16.80 16.52 26.71
C ASP A 36 -17.12 17.86 26.03
N ASN A 37 -17.30 17.81 24.71
CA ASN A 37 -17.68 18.96 23.89
C ASN A 37 -19.05 18.67 23.24
N PRO A 38 -20.16 19.25 23.73
CA PRO A 38 -21.53 18.89 23.35
C PRO A 38 -21.92 19.26 21.91
N VAL A 39 -21.04 19.95 21.17
CA VAL A 39 -21.26 20.31 19.75
C VAL A 39 -20.92 19.14 18.81
N ARG A 40 -20.16 18.14 19.29
CA ARG A 40 -19.69 17.00 18.47
C ARG A 40 -20.74 15.93 18.17
N ASP A 41 -21.87 15.91 18.89
CA ASP A 41 -22.82 14.78 18.82
C ASP A 41 -23.71 14.76 17.56
N ASN A 42 -23.63 15.79 16.70
CA ASN A 42 -24.53 15.94 15.55
C ASN A 42 -23.87 15.80 14.16
N VAL A 43 -22.58 15.45 14.07
CA VAL A 43 -21.93 15.20 12.78
C VAL A 43 -22.13 13.74 12.38
N TRP A 44 -22.93 13.49 11.34
CA TRP A 44 -23.15 12.15 10.79
C TRP A 44 -21.85 11.59 10.21
N ASP A 45 -21.25 10.61 10.89
CA ASP A 45 -20.09 9.85 10.43
C ASP A 45 -20.44 8.36 10.44
N PRO A 46 -20.94 7.81 9.31
CA PRO A 46 -21.46 6.44 9.25
C PRO A 46 -20.39 5.38 9.50
N ILE A 47 -19.11 5.70 9.31
CA ILE A 47 -18.01 4.78 9.61
C ILE A 47 -17.76 4.76 11.11
N LYS A 48 -17.73 5.94 11.73
CA LYS A 48 -17.63 6.09 13.18
C LYS A 48 -18.80 5.41 13.88
N ASP A 49 -20.03 5.64 13.43
CA ASP A 49 -21.23 5.02 14.02
C ASP A 49 -21.20 3.49 13.91
N TRP A 50 -20.66 2.97 12.80
CA TRP A 50 -20.46 1.53 12.63
C TRP A 50 -19.37 0.98 13.56
N PHE A 51 -18.29 1.73 13.81
CA PHE A 51 -17.27 1.37 14.80
C PHE A 51 -17.74 1.54 16.25
N LEU A 52 -18.58 2.52 16.54
CA LEU A 52 -19.19 2.74 17.86
C LEU A 52 -20.16 1.60 18.20
N PHE A 53 -20.96 1.15 17.23
CA PHE A 53 -21.77 -0.06 17.37
C PHE A 53 -20.94 -1.30 17.73
N TRP A 54 -19.68 -1.36 17.26
CA TRP A 54 -18.73 -2.42 17.63
C TRP A 54 -18.04 -2.20 18.98
N GLN A 55 -17.91 -0.95 19.45
CA GLN A 55 -17.39 -0.62 20.78
C GLN A 55 -18.42 -0.86 21.89
N GLU A 56 -19.70 -0.64 21.61
CA GLU A 56 -20.81 -0.91 22.55
C GLU A 56 -21.10 -2.41 22.68
N GLY A 57 -20.72 -3.21 21.67
CA GLY A 57 -20.67 -4.65 21.78
C GLY A 57 -19.43 -5.08 22.55
N GLU A 58 -19.61 -5.71 23.71
CA GLU A 58 -18.57 -6.51 24.36
C GLU A 58 -18.13 -7.62 23.40
N ILE A 59 -17.25 -7.31 22.44
CA ILE A 59 -16.52 -8.33 21.71
C ILE A 59 -15.75 -9.05 22.80
N SER A 60 -16.23 -10.25 23.15
CA SER A 60 -15.59 -11.01 24.21
C SER A 60 -14.09 -11.06 23.87
N THR A 61 -13.26 -10.76 24.86
CA THR A 61 -11.80 -10.70 24.69
C THR A 61 -11.25 -11.97 24.02
N GLY A 62 -11.96 -13.10 24.14
CA GLY A 62 -11.74 -14.32 23.38
C GLY A 62 -11.93 -14.18 21.86
N VAL A 63 -13.01 -13.55 21.38
CA VAL A 63 -13.26 -13.36 19.94
C VAL A 63 -12.19 -12.48 19.30
N ALA A 64 -11.80 -11.38 19.95
CA ALA A 64 -10.71 -10.53 19.45
C ALA A 64 -9.38 -11.29 19.33
N LYS A 65 -9.08 -12.15 20.31
CA LYS A 65 -7.88 -13.01 20.28
C LYS A 65 -7.91 -14.01 19.12
N TRP A 66 -9.06 -14.64 18.84
CA TRP A 66 -9.22 -15.53 17.70
C TRP A 66 -9.11 -14.81 16.36
N VAL A 67 -9.73 -13.63 16.22
CA VAL A 67 -9.62 -12.82 15.00
C VAL A 67 -8.16 -12.43 14.74
N LEU A 68 -7.46 -11.96 15.77
CA LEU A 68 -6.05 -11.60 15.66
C LEU A 68 -5.17 -12.82 15.31
N PHE A 69 -5.47 -13.99 15.87
CA PHE A 69 -4.80 -15.25 15.53
C PHE A 69 -4.92 -15.57 14.03
N PHE A 70 -6.13 -15.52 13.46
CA PHE A 70 -6.32 -15.79 12.04
C PHE A 70 -5.63 -14.75 11.14
N ILE A 71 -5.68 -13.47 11.52
CA ILE A 71 -4.95 -12.42 10.79
C ILE A 71 -3.44 -12.70 10.82
N LEU A 72 -2.87 -13.06 11.96
CA LEU A 72 -1.45 -13.40 12.08
C LEU A 72 -1.08 -14.60 11.23
N ILE A 73 -1.91 -15.65 11.18
CA ILE A 73 -1.67 -16.81 10.29
C ILE A 73 -1.54 -16.34 8.84
N LEU A 74 -2.49 -15.54 8.35
CA LEU A 74 -2.50 -15.07 6.98
C LEU A 74 -1.30 -14.15 6.67
N VAL A 75 -0.97 -13.25 7.60
CA VAL A 75 0.18 -12.34 7.45
C VAL A 75 1.49 -13.11 7.43
N ILE A 76 1.68 -14.05 8.36
CA ILE A 76 2.89 -14.90 8.41
C ILE A 76 2.99 -15.74 7.14
N HIS A 77 1.89 -16.36 6.70
CA HIS A 77 1.85 -17.13 5.46
C HIS A 77 2.25 -16.28 4.26
N ALA A 78 1.66 -15.09 4.11
CA ALA A 78 1.96 -14.17 3.03
C ALA A 78 3.43 -13.72 3.05
N ILE A 79 3.97 -13.32 4.21
CA ILE A 79 5.36 -12.86 4.33
C ILE A 79 6.34 -14.00 4.10
N SER A 80 6.14 -15.16 4.73
CA SER A 80 7.04 -16.31 4.62
C SER A 80 7.13 -16.85 3.20
N SER A 81 6.04 -16.78 2.41
CA SER A 81 6.06 -17.14 0.98
C SER A 81 7.01 -16.26 0.13
N THR A 82 7.39 -15.08 0.62
CA THR A 82 8.28 -14.16 -0.10
C THR A 82 9.75 -14.27 0.31
N ILE A 83 10.06 -15.05 1.36
CA ILE A 83 11.42 -15.20 1.88
C ILE A 83 12.16 -16.31 1.11
N PRO A 84 13.27 -15.98 0.42
CA PRO A 84 14.04 -16.98 -0.31
C PRO A 84 14.61 -18.02 0.65
N GLY A 85 14.30 -19.30 0.42
CA GLY A 85 14.70 -20.42 1.27
C GLY A 85 13.55 -21.01 2.09
N LEU A 86 12.53 -20.22 2.41
CA LEU A 86 11.28 -20.72 2.99
C LEU A 86 10.22 -20.99 1.92
N ASP A 87 10.31 -20.33 0.78
CA ASP A 87 9.41 -20.46 -0.39
C ASP A 87 9.10 -21.92 -0.78
N LYS A 88 10.07 -22.82 -0.67
CA LYS A 88 9.88 -24.27 -0.93
C LYS A 88 8.82 -24.93 -0.06
N MET A 89 8.62 -24.45 1.17
CA MET A 89 7.58 -24.95 2.07
C MET A 89 6.17 -24.45 1.70
N PHE A 90 6.08 -23.45 0.82
CA PHE A 90 4.84 -22.82 0.37
C PHE A 90 4.57 -23.10 -1.12
N GLU A 91 5.32 -24.02 -1.74
CA GLU A 91 5.01 -24.52 -3.09
C GLU A 91 3.67 -25.27 -3.09
N PRO A 92 2.92 -25.29 -4.21
CA PRO A 92 1.61 -25.93 -4.28
C PRO A 92 1.60 -27.39 -3.81
N ASP A 93 2.70 -28.11 -4.04
CA ASP A 93 2.84 -29.53 -3.67
C ASP A 93 2.97 -29.72 -2.15
N ASN A 94 3.40 -28.70 -1.41
CA ASN A 94 3.66 -28.74 0.05
C ASN A 94 2.90 -27.65 0.83
N GLU A 95 1.83 -27.09 0.26
CA GLU A 95 1.12 -25.92 0.83
C GLU A 95 0.70 -26.14 2.30
N TRP A 96 0.35 -27.38 2.66
CA TRP A 96 -0.03 -27.76 4.02
C TRP A 96 1.11 -27.54 5.05
N MET A 97 2.38 -27.71 4.66
CA MET A 97 3.53 -27.43 5.51
C MET A 97 3.65 -25.94 5.78
N GLY A 98 3.44 -25.12 4.76
CA GLY A 98 3.38 -23.66 4.87
C GLY A 98 2.29 -23.22 5.85
N TRP A 99 1.08 -23.76 5.73
CA TRP A 99 -0.02 -23.49 6.67
C TRP A 99 0.30 -23.94 8.10
N ALA A 100 0.83 -25.16 8.29
CA ALA A 100 1.21 -25.67 9.60
C ALA A 100 2.28 -24.79 10.26
N PHE A 101 3.27 -24.36 9.49
CA PHE A 101 4.30 -23.43 9.96
C PHE A 101 3.69 -22.08 10.36
N SER A 102 2.83 -21.48 9.53
CA SER A 102 2.16 -20.22 9.84
C SER A 102 1.30 -20.28 11.10
N VAL A 103 0.56 -21.39 11.29
CA VAL A 103 -0.25 -21.64 12.50
C VAL A 103 0.63 -21.72 13.74
N LEU A 104 1.73 -22.46 13.67
CA LEU A 104 2.65 -22.63 14.79
C LEU A 104 3.31 -21.30 15.19
N VAL A 105 3.79 -20.52 14.21
CA VAL A 105 4.40 -19.20 14.47
C VAL A 105 3.36 -18.20 14.97
N ALA A 106 2.15 -18.18 14.39
CA ALA A 106 1.07 -17.31 14.87
C ALA A 106 0.66 -17.65 16.30
N PHE A 107 0.63 -18.93 16.65
CA PHE A 107 0.33 -19.40 18.01
C PHE A 107 1.41 -18.93 18.97
N LEU A 108 2.68 -19.14 18.65
CA LEU A 108 3.82 -18.68 19.47
C LEU A 108 3.82 -17.15 19.63
N ALA A 109 3.50 -16.41 18.57
CA ALA A 109 3.41 -14.95 18.59
C ALA A 109 2.28 -14.46 19.52
N LEU A 110 1.14 -15.16 19.57
CA LEU A 110 -0.02 -14.75 20.33
C LEU A 110 -0.09 -15.35 21.74
N ALA A 111 0.64 -16.44 22.00
CA ALA A 111 0.63 -17.15 23.28
C ALA A 111 1.06 -16.25 24.44
N TYR A 112 1.99 -15.33 24.18
CA TYR A 112 2.51 -14.41 25.19
C TYR A 112 1.80 -13.05 25.24
N ILE A 113 0.80 -12.82 24.38
CA ILE A 113 0.05 -11.56 24.36
C ILE A 113 -1.21 -11.70 25.21
N THR A 114 -1.27 -10.89 26.26
CA THR A 114 -2.42 -10.74 27.15
C THR A 114 -3.55 -9.96 26.46
N PRO A 115 -4.83 -10.17 26.84
CA PRO A 115 -5.94 -9.38 26.30
C PRO A 115 -5.75 -7.88 26.47
N ASP A 116 -5.17 -7.44 27.58
CA ASP A 116 -4.88 -6.03 27.86
C ASP A 116 -3.83 -5.47 26.90
N GLU A 117 -2.84 -6.26 26.52
CA GLU A 117 -1.89 -5.89 25.47
C GLU A 117 -2.54 -5.85 24.09
N ILE A 118 -3.42 -6.80 23.75
CA ILE A 118 -4.21 -6.72 22.50
C ILE A 118 -5.02 -5.43 22.49
N TYR A 119 -5.67 -5.10 23.62
CA TYR A 119 -6.43 -3.87 23.76
C TYR A 119 -5.54 -2.63 23.70
N ALA A 120 -4.35 -2.65 24.30
CA ALA A 120 -3.38 -1.55 24.22
C ALA A 120 -2.82 -1.36 22.80
N ILE A 121 -2.58 -2.45 22.06
CA ILE A 121 -2.24 -2.40 20.65
C ILE A 121 -3.47 -1.83 19.90
N MET A 122 -4.70 -2.29 20.18
CA MET A 122 -5.94 -1.75 19.62
C MET A 122 -6.20 -0.27 19.97
N ILE A 123 -5.80 0.22 21.12
CA ILE A 123 -5.86 1.66 21.46
C ILE A 123 -4.77 2.42 20.70
N SER A 124 -3.61 1.80 20.49
CA SER A 124 -2.60 2.29 19.54
C SER A 124 -3.14 2.30 18.10
N TYR A 125 -4.34 1.73 17.84
CA TYR A 125 -5.01 1.79 16.54
C TYR A 125 -5.56 3.18 16.20
N SER A 126 -5.36 4.23 16.99
CA SER A 126 -5.50 5.60 16.43
C SER A 126 -4.52 5.79 15.25
N ALA A 127 -3.28 5.29 15.40
CA ALA A 127 -2.27 5.27 14.34
C ALA A 127 -2.58 4.24 13.26
N LEU A 128 -3.19 3.10 13.61
CA LEU A 128 -3.64 2.11 12.65
C LEU A 128 -4.86 2.61 11.86
N GLY A 129 -5.78 3.35 12.48
CA GLY A 129 -6.92 3.99 11.83
C GLY A 129 -6.47 5.08 10.86
N PHE A 130 -5.47 5.88 11.24
CA PHE A 130 -4.77 6.77 10.31
C PHE A 130 -4.14 5.98 9.15
N THR A 131 -3.46 4.88 9.46
CA THR A 131 -2.80 4.04 8.45
C THR A 131 -3.81 3.43 7.46
N LEU A 132 -4.89 2.83 7.96
CA LEU A 132 -5.92 2.22 7.16
C LEU A 132 -6.75 3.26 6.40
N GLY A 133 -7.09 4.38 7.04
CA GLY A 133 -8.00 5.39 6.50
C GLY A 133 -7.33 6.37 5.53
N ILE A 134 -6.05 6.67 5.73
CA ILE A 134 -5.33 7.68 4.94
C ILE A 134 -4.17 7.05 4.17
N LEU A 135 -3.31 6.30 4.85
CA LEU A 135 -2.08 5.82 4.23
C LEU A 135 -2.33 4.73 3.18
N ILE A 136 -3.16 3.72 3.48
CA ILE A 136 -3.44 2.63 2.54
C ILE A 136 -4.08 3.18 1.24
N PRO A 137 -5.15 4.00 1.28
CA PRO A 137 -5.70 4.58 0.07
C PRO A 137 -4.69 5.43 -0.70
N PHE A 138 -3.82 6.17 -0.01
CA PHE A 138 -2.72 6.91 -0.64
C PHE A 138 -1.74 5.99 -1.38
N ILE A 139 -1.30 4.89 -0.75
CA ILE A 139 -0.40 3.91 -1.38
C ILE A 139 -1.07 3.25 -2.59
N ILE A 140 -2.36 2.88 -2.47
CA ILE A 140 -3.14 2.32 -3.58
C ILE A 140 -3.21 3.30 -4.75
N LEU A 141 -3.52 4.57 -4.48
CA LEU A 141 -3.55 5.63 -5.50
C LEU A 141 -2.20 5.81 -6.18
N LEU A 142 -1.12 5.79 -5.41
CA LEU A 142 0.23 5.91 -5.93
C LEU A 142 0.61 4.71 -6.81
N GLY A 143 0.35 3.49 -6.35
CA GLY A 143 0.56 2.27 -7.12
C GLY A 143 -0.27 2.24 -8.41
N TRP A 144 -1.55 2.58 -8.31
CA TRP A 144 -2.46 2.69 -9.45
C TRP A 144 -1.99 3.73 -10.47
N THR A 145 -1.52 4.89 -10.01
CA THR A 145 -0.95 5.95 -10.88
C THR A 145 0.27 5.44 -11.63
N ILE A 146 1.17 4.72 -10.96
CA ILE A 146 2.35 4.11 -11.59
C ILE A 146 1.91 3.10 -12.65
N THR A 147 1.00 2.17 -12.33
CA THR A 147 0.51 1.15 -13.28
C THR A 147 -0.18 1.78 -14.49
N MET A 148 -1.02 2.80 -14.28
CA MET A 148 -1.66 3.56 -15.36
C MET A 148 -0.66 4.30 -16.24
N SER A 149 0.43 4.80 -15.67
CA SER A 149 1.46 5.53 -16.44
C SER A 149 2.23 4.64 -17.41
N ILE A 150 2.32 3.34 -17.11
CA ILE A 150 3.01 2.34 -17.93
C ILE A 150 2.12 1.86 -19.08
N ARG A 151 0.79 1.77 -18.88
CA ARG A 151 -0.15 1.32 -19.92
C ARG A 151 -0.35 2.41 -20.98
N THR A 152 0.06 2.15 -22.21
CA THR A 152 0.21 3.16 -23.27
C THR A 152 -1.03 3.42 -24.12
N LYS A 153 -2.03 2.52 -24.15
CA LYS A 153 -3.16 2.61 -25.11
C LYS A 153 -4.00 3.88 -24.99
N HIS A 154 -4.11 4.49 -23.80
CA HIS A 154 -4.93 5.70 -23.58
C HIS A 154 -4.20 6.76 -22.74
N ARG A 155 -3.03 7.22 -23.21
CA ARG A 155 -2.14 8.10 -22.44
C ARG A 155 -2.78 9.41 -21.97
N VAL A 156 -3.62 10.03 -22.78
CA VAL A 156 -4.30 11.30 -22.44
C VAL A 156 -5.44 11.05 -21.45
N ALA A 157 -6.30 10.06 -21.71
CA ALA A 157 -7.41 9.73 -20.82
C ALA A 157 -6.92 9.29 -19.43
N ASN A 158 -5.89 8.42 -19.36
CA ASN A 158 -5.28 7.99 -18.10
C ASN A 158 -4.67 9.17 -17.32
N ARG A 159 -4.11 10.16 -18.03
CA ARG A 159 -3.58 11.37 -17.39
C ARG A 159 -4.69 12.23 -16.78
N ILE A 160 -5.77 12.46 -17.53
CA ILE A 160 -6.93 13.24 -17.04
C ILE A 160 -7.57 12.52 -15.85
N LEU A 161 -7.80 11.21 -15.96
CA LEU A 161 -8.38 10.41 -14.89
C LEU A 161 -7.51 10.43 -13.62
N ALA A 162 -6.19 10.26 -13.75
CA ALA A 162 -5.29 10.37 -12.62
C ALA A 162 -5.36 11.78 -11.99
N TRP A 163 -5.40 12.84 -12.79
CA TRP A 163 -5.51 14.19 -12.27
C TRP A 163 -6.83 14.42 -11.51
N VAL A 164 -7.96 13.94 -12.02
CA VAL A 164 -9.27 14.03 -11.35
C VAL A 164 -9.24 13.28 -10.01
N ILE A 165 -8.76 12.04 -10.00
CA ILE A 165 -8.72 11.23 -8.78
C ILE A 165 -7.81 11.84 -7.72
N TRP A 166 -6.62 12.32 -8.11
CA TRP A 166 -5.73 13.02 -7.18
C TRP A 166 -6.35 14.32 -6.66
N THR A 167 -7.14 15.03 -7.47
CA THR A 167 -7.87 16.21 -7.02
C THR A 167 -8.88 15.86 -5.93
N VAL A 168 -9.69 14.82 -6.16
CA VAL A 168 -10.68 14.35 -5.17
C VAL A 168 -9.98 13.90 -3.89
N TRP A 169 -8.89 13.14 -4.01
CA TRP A 169 -8.08 12.71 -2.86
C TRP A 169 -7.50 13.89 -2.08
N THR A 170 -6.90 14.86 -2.76
CA THR A 170 -6.34 16.06 -2.12
C THR A 170 -7.44 16.84 -1.38
N LEU A 171 -8.62 17.01 -1.98
CA LEU A 171 -9.76 17.65 -1.33
C LEU A 171 -10.21 16.89 -0.07
N PHE A 172 -10.27 15.56 -0.13
CA PHE A 172 -10.57 14.72 1.02
C PHE A 172 -9.55 14.91 2.16
N VAL A 173 -8.25 14.90 1.84
CA VAL A 173 -7.18 15.11 2.83
C VAL A 173 -7.26 16.52 3.43
N ILE A 174 -7.49 17.55 2.62
CA ILE A 174 -7.67 18.93 3.11
C ILE A 174 -8.89 19.01 4.04
N TYR A 175 -10.02 18.42 3.66
CA TYR A 175 -11.20 18.36 4.52
C TYR A 175 -10.88 17.70 5.86
N LYS A 176 -10.18 16.55 5.87
CA LYS A 176 -9.75 15.89 7.11
C LYS A 176 -8.76 16.71 7.94
N ILE A 177 -7.88 17.49 7.31
CA ILE A 177 -7.00 18.43 8.02
C ILE A 177 -7.84 19.52 8.71
N ILE A 178 -8.79 20.12 7.99
CA ILE A 178 -9.66 21.17 8.55
C ILE A 178 -10.46 20.62 9.72
N ASP A 179 -11.15 19.50 9.52
CA ASP A 179 -11.92 18.80 10.56
C ASP A 179 -11.08 18.54 11.81
N SER A 180 -9.85 18.05 11.61
CA SER A 180 -8.90 17.82 12.70
C SER A 180 -8.51 19.08 13.46
N ILE A 181 -8.30 20.21 12.77
CA ILE A 181 -7.90 21.49 13.40
C ILE A 181 -9.09 22.14 14.12
N THR A 182 -10.32 21.99 13.61
CA THR A 182 -11.54 22.55 14.22
C THR A 182 -12.02 21.77 15.44
N GLY A 183 -11.21 20.85 15.96
CA GLY A 183 -11.56 20.01 17.10
C GLY A 183 -12.29 18.74 16.68
N GLY A 184 -11.89 18.10 15.59
CA GLY A 184 -12.38 16.80 15.14
C GLY A 184 -11.67 15.59 15.76
N GLU A 185 -12.12 14.41 15.34
CA GLU A 185 -11.83 13.03 15.82
C GLU A 185 -10.40 12.62 16.07
N LEU A 186 -9.49 13.28 15.36
CA LEU A 186 -8.10 12.87 15.25
C LEU A 186 -7.39 13.29 16.53
N GLY A 187 -7.58 12.47 17.56
CA GLY A 187 -7.24 12.70 18.97
C GLY A 187 -5.76 12.87 19.28
N SER A 188 -4.91 13.07 18.26
CA SER A 188 -3.51 13.38 18.47
C SER A 188 -2.97 14.44 17.51
N GLN A 189 -2.16 15.37 18.03
CA GLN A 189 -1.47 16.39 17.23
C GLN A 189 -0.59 15.76 16.15
N THR A 190 -0.09 14.55 16.41
CA THR A 190 0.70 13.72 15.50
C THR A 190 -0.06 13.24 14.28
N ALA A 191 -1.34 12.86 14.43
CA ALA A 191 -2.18 12.48 13.29
C ALA A 191 -2.40 13.68 12.37
N VAL A 192 -2.55 14.88 12.94
CA VAL A 192 -2.66 16.14 12.18
C VAL A 192 -1.38 16.42 11.40
N VAL A 193 -0.21 16.27 12.03
CA VAL A 193 1.09 16.43 11.34
C VAL A 193 1.22 15.42 10.21
N GLY A 194 0.85 14.15 10.42
CA GLY A 194 0.85 13.12 9.38
C GLY A 194 -0.07 13.47 8.21
N LEU A 195 -1.28 13.97 8.49
CA LEU A 195 -2.22 14.46 7.49
C LEU A 195 -1.66 15.64 6.71
N ILE A 196 -1.03 16.62 7.37
CA ILE A 196 -0.40 17.78 6.73
C ILE A 196 0.72 17.32 5.78
N ILE A 197 1.56 16.36 6.21
CA ILE A 197 2.62 15.81 5.37
C ILE A 197 2.02 15.11 4.14
N ILE A 198 1.03 14.24 4.32
CA ILE A 198 0.37 13.54 3.21
C ILE A 198 -0.35 14.52 2.28
N GLY A 199 -0.97 15.56 2.82
CA GLY A 199 -1.58 16.64 2.06
C GLY A 199 -0.56 17.39 1.22
N ALA A 200 0.57 17.78 1.80
CA ALA A 200 1.67 18.44 1.10
C ALA A 200 2.23 17.54 -0.03
N ILE A 201 2.46 16.26 0.25
CA ILE A 201 2.90 15.30 -0.77
C ILE A 201 1.87 15.16 -1.88
N SER A 202 0.57 15.10 -1.55
CA SER A 202 -0.52 15.00 -2.52
C SER A 202 -0.56 16.23 -3.44
N ILE A 203 -0.40 17.43 -2.88
CA ILE A 203 -0.31 18.68 -3.65
C ILE A 203 0.93 18.68 -4.57
N VAL A 204 2.10 18.33 -4.06
CA VAL A 204 3.34 18.23 -4.85
C VAL A 204 3.20 17.20 -5.98
N MET A 205 2.58 16.06 -5.68
CA MET A 205 2.27 15.02 -6.67
C MET A 205 1.33 15.55 -7.75
N GLN A 206 0.31 16.32 -7.37
CA GLN A 206 -0.66 16.89 -8.29
C GLN A 206 -0.06 17.97 -9.21
N LEU A 207 0.78 18.86 -8.66
CA LEU A 207 1.40 19.97 -9.41
C LEU A 207 2.57 19.53 -10.30
N GLY A 208 3.43 18.63 -9.81
CA GLY A 208 4.68 18.27 -10.52
C GLY A 208 4.92 16.76 -10.66
N GLY A 209 4.55 15.98 -9.64
CA GLY A 209 4.82 14.54 -9.59
C GLY A 209 4.18 13.77 -10.75
N LEU A 210 2.90 14.02 -11.04
CA LEU A 210 2.19 13.39 -12.16
C LEU A 210 2.90 13.66 -13.49
N HIS A 211 3.28 14.91 -13.75
CA HIS A 211 3.99 15.27 -14.98
C HIS A 211 5.33 14.50 -15.08
N TRP A 212 6.08 14.43 -13.99
CA TRP A 212 7.35 13.71 -13.93
C TRP A 212 7.19 12.20 -14.16
N ILE A 213 6.22 11.56 -13.49
CA ILE A 213 5.92 10.13 -13.63
C ILE A 213 5.56 9.79 -15.07
N PHE A 214 4.60 10.50 -15.67
CA PHE A 214 4.19 10.26 -17.06
C PHE A 214 5.30 10.53 -18.08
N ARG A 215 6.23 11.45 -17.79
CA ARG A 215 7.40 11.72 -18.64
C ARG A 215 8.42 10.57 -18.55
N ARG A 216 8.69 10.07 -17.34
CA ARG A 216 9.59 8.94 -17.11
C ARG A 216 9.04 7.63 -17.69
N ALA A 217 7.78 7.31 -17.42
CA ALA A 217 7.13 6.13 -17.96
C ALA A 217 7.14 6.13 -19.50
N GLY A 218 6.90 7.29 -20.12
CA GLY A 218 6.99 7.45 -21.57
C GLY A 218 8.39 7.18 -22.15
N LYS A 219 9.47 7.55 -21.43
CA LYS A 219 10.84 7.22 -21.86
C LYS A 219 11.10 5.72 -21.82
N ILE A 220 10.68 5.05 -20.74
CA ILE A 220 10.83 3.60 -20.56
C ILE A 220 10.04 2.82 -21.63
N ALA A 221 8.81 3.26 -21.90
CA ALA A 221 7.98 2.64 -22.94
C ALA A 221 8.60 2.79 -24.34
N ARG A 222 9.20 3.95 -24.64
CA ARG A 222 9.89 4.18 -25.93
C ARG A 222 11.12 3.29 -26.08
N THR A 223 11.95 3.16 -25.04
CA THR A 223 13.13 2.27 -25.11
C THR A 223 12.72 0.82 -25.29
N ALA A 224 11.70 0.36 -24.56
CA ALA A 224 11.19 -1.01 -24.70
C ALA A 224 10.60 -1.27 -26.10
N ALA A 225 9.90 -0.28 -26.68
CA ALA A 225 9.37 -0.39 -28.03
C ALA A 225 10.47 -0.44 -29.10
N ILE A 226 11.56 0.33 -28.94
CA ILE A 226 12.71 0.31 -29.84
C ILE A 226 13.42 -1.04 -29.77
N GLU A 227 13.64 -1.58 -28.56
CA GLU A 227 14.23 -2.91 -28.35
C GLU A 227 13.39 -4.00 -29.01
N ALA A 228 12.08 -4.01 -28.77
CA ALA A 228 11.17 -4.99 -29.39
C ALA A 228 11.11 -4.86 -30.93
N PHE A 229 11.24 -3.65 -31.48
CA PHE A 229 11.29 -3.45 -32.93
C PHE A 229 12.60 -3.94 -33.54
N LYS A 230 13.73 -3.73 -32.86
CA LYS A 230 15.04 -4.27 -33.28
C LYS A 230 15.02 -5.79 -33.29
N GLU A 231 14.55 -6.40 -32.22
CA GLU A 231 14.44 -7.87 -32.10
C GLU A 231 13.57 -8.47 -33.22
N LYS A 232 12.41 -7.86 -33.51
CA LYS A 232 11.56 -8.29 -34.62
C LYS A 232 12.24 -8.15 -35.99
N ARG A 233 12.98 -7.06 -36.21
CA ARG A 233 13.70 -6.84 -37.47
C ARG A 233 14.85 -7.83 -37.65
N GLU A 234 15.59 -8.12 -36.57
CA GLU A 234 16.65 -9.12 -36.55
C GLU A 234 16.09 -10.52 -36.84
N ALA A 235 14.99 -10.90 -36.18
CA ALA A 235 14.30 -12.17 -36.44
C ALA A 235 13.79 -12.28 -37.88
N ALA A 236 13.21 -11.22 -38.44
CA ALA A 236 12.76 -11.20 -39.83
C ALA A 236 13.92 -11.33 -40.82
N SER A 237 15.03 -10.61 -40.58
CA SER A 237 16.23 -10.71 -41.44
C SER A 237 16.90 -12.09 -41.35
N ALA A 238 16.87 -12.74 -40.18
CA ALA A 238 17.38 -14.09 -40.01
C ALA A 238 16.52 -15.11 -40.77
N ALA A 239 15.19 -14.94 -40.76
CA ALA A 239 14.27 -15.78 -41.53
C ALA A 239 14.47 -15.63 -43.05
N GLU A 240 14.57 -14.39 -43.55
CA GLU A 240 14.83 -14.10 -44.96
C GLU A 240 16.17 -14.71 -45.44
N ASN A 241 17.22 -14.58 -44.63
CA ASN A 241 18.52 -15.19 -44.93
C ASN A 241 18.48 -16.72 -44.92
N ALA A 242 17.64 -17.34 -44.07
CA ALA A 242 17.46 -18.79 -44.04
C ALA A 242 16.68 -19.29 -45.27
N GLU A 243 15.64 -18.56 -45.69
CA GLU A 243 14.89 -18.85 -46.92
C GLU A 243 15.76 -18.73 -48.17
N ALA A 244 16.57 -17.66 -48.25
CA ALA A 244 17.50 -17.47 -49.38
C ALA A 244 18.49 -18.62 -49.53
N LYS A 245 19.07 -19.10 -48.42
CA LYS A 245 19.97 -20.27 -48.42
C LYS A 245 19.27 -21.56 -48.83
N ALA A 246 18.05 -21.79 -48.36
CA ALA A 246 17.28 -22.98 -48.73
C ALA A 246 16.94 -23.01 -50.23
N VAL A 247 16.70 -21.85 -50.85
CA VAL A 247 16.49 -21.75 -52.31
C VAL A 247 17.77 -22.00 -53.09
N GLU A 248 18.92 -21.53 -52.60
CA GLU A 248 20.25 -21.79 -53.20
C GLU A 248 20.59 -23.29 -53.17
N GLU A 249 20.42 -23.94 -52.02
CA GLU A 249 20.65 -25.39 -51.85
C GLU A 249 19.70 -26.26 -52.67
N ALA A 250 18.47 -25.80 -52.93
CA ALA A 250 17.50 -26.54 -53.75
C ALA A 250 17.73 -26.40 -55.27
N GLY A 251 18.58 -25.46 -55.68
CA GLY A 251 18.92 -25.20 -57.08
C GLY A 251 20.15 -25.95 -57.59
N GLU A 252 20.94 -26.55 -56.70
CA GLU A 252 22.09 -27.41 -56.99
C GLU A 252 21.69 -28.88 -57.19
#